data_AF-A0ABC9U276-F1
#
_entry.id   AF-A0ABC9U276-F1
#
_cell.length_a   1.000
_cell.length_b   1.000
_cell.length_c   1.000
_cell.angle_alpha   90.00
_cell.angle_beta   90.00
_cell.angle_gamma   90.00
#
_symmetry.space_group_name_H-M   'P 1'
#
loop_
_entity.id
_entity.type
_entity.pdbx_description
1 polymer ?
#
loop_
_entity_poly.entity_id
_entity_poly.type
_entity_poly.pdbx_seq_one_letter_code
_entity_poly.pdbx_strand_id
1 'polypeptide(L)' 'MKFGMRKVSPMKSFKARTTGRAKRAIKKAIIPGYGKKGMGWLKNPKKAAYNKIYKKTTFSLFDLFK' A
#
# COMPACT_ATOMS: atom_id res chain seq x y z
N MET A 1 1.16 9.95 14.11
CA MET A 1 1.67 8.75 13.38
C MET A 1 1.82 7.60 14.35
N LYS A 2 1.81 6.35 13.85
CA LYS A 2 2.15 5.18 14.67
C LYS A 2 3.65 4.88 14.53
N PHE A 3 4.28 4.47 15.63
CA PHE A 3 5.65 3.95 15.64
C PHE A 3 5.61 2.46 16.01
N GLY A 4 6.47 1.65 15.40
CA GLY A 4 6.59 0.22 15.69
C GLY A 4 5.68 -0.71 14.88
N MET A 5 5.20 -1.78 15.49
CA MET A 5 4.57 -2.90 14.79
C MET A 5 3.21 -2.55 14.15
N ARG A 6 3.06 -2.86 12.86
CA ARG A 6 1.77 -2.74 12.16
C ARG A 6 0.79 -3.80 12.64
N LYS A 7 -0.48 -3.41 12.79
CA LYS A 7 -1.56 -4.36 13.08
C LYS A 7 -1.76 -5.28 11.88
N VAL A 8 -1.56 -6.58 12.08
CA VAL A 8 -1.84 -7.58 11.05
C VAL A 8 -3.34 -7.79 10.92
N SER A 9 -3.81 -8.05 9.70
CA SER A 9 -5.21 -8.40 9.43
C SER A 9 -5.26 -9.52 8.38
N PRO A 10 -5.43 -10.79 8.81
CA PRO A 10 -5.35 -11.95 7.92
C PRO A 10 -6.38 -11.90 6.79
N MET A 11 -7.63 -11.60 7.12
CA MET A 11 -8.74 -11.51 6.15
C MET A 11 -8.49 -10.45 5.07
N LYS A 12 -7.98 -9.26 5.45
CA LYS A 12 -7.65 -8.20 4.49
C LYS A 12 -6.46 -8.58 3.63
N SER A 13 -5.48 -9.27 4.21
CA SER A 13 -4.30 -9.77 3.48
C SER A 13 -4.70 -10.80 2.43
N PHE A 14 -5.59 -11.73 2.76
CA PHE A 14 -6.12 -12.71 1.81
C PHE A 14 -6.90 -12.03 0.67
N LYS A 15 -7.86 -11.16 0.99
CA LYS A 15 -8.61 -10.39 -0.02
C LYS A 15 -7.71 -9.54 -0.92
N ALA A 16 -6.62 -8.97 -0.40
CA ALA A 16 -5.67 -8.19 -1.17
C ALA A 16 -4.88 -9.02 -2.20
N ARG A 17 -4.70 -10.33 -1.94
CA ARG A 17 -4.02 -11.30 -2.82
C ARG A 17 -4.97 -11.90 -3.87
N THR A 18 -6.26 -12.07 -3.54
CA THR A 18 -7.26 -12.65 -4.44
C THR A 18 -8.02 -11.56 -5.23
N THR A 19 -9.22 -11.20 -4.80
CA THR A 19 -10.13 -10.29 -5.51
C THR A 19 -9.55 -8.90 -5.71
N GLY A 20 -8.79 -8.39 -4.73
CA GLY A 20 -8.11 -7.10 -4.82
C GLY A 20 -7.01 -7.07 -5.90
N ARG A 21 -6.35 -8.21 -6.16
CA ARG A 21 -5.34 -8.33 -7.22
C ARG A 21 -6.00 -8.24 -8.59
N ALA A 22 -7.08 -9.00 -8.81
CA ALA A 22 -7.83 -8.98 -10.07
C ALA A 22 -8.34 -7.57 -10.42
N LYS A 23 -8.98 -6.88 -9.46
CA LYS A 23 -9.47 -5.51 -9.64
C LYS A 23 -8.34 -4.51 -9.98
N ARG A 24 -7.15 -4.66 -9.41
CA ARG A 24 -6.00 -3.80 -9.73
C ARG A 24 -5.44 -4.09 -11.13
N ALA A 25 -5.46 -5.33 -11.59
CA ALA A 25 -5.00 -5.69 -12.93
C ALA A 25 -5.86 -5.00 -14.00
N ILE A 26 -7.19 -5.09 -13.85
CA ILE A 26 -8.15 -4.39 -14.74
C ILE A 26 -7.91 -2.88 -14.73
N LYS A 27 -7.76 -2.26 -13.55
CA LYS A 27 -7.49 -0.81 -13.44
C LYS A 27 -6.18 -0.39 -14.08
N LYS A 28 -5.14 -1.22 -14.03
CA LYS A 28 -3.86 -0.95 -14.71
C LYS A 28 -3.99 -0.98 -16.23
N ALA A 29 -4.86 -1.85 -16.77
CA ALA A 29 -5.10 -1.96 -18.21
C ALA A 29 -5.92 -0.78 -18.76
N ILE A 30 -6.89 -0.29 -17.99
CA ILE A 30 -7.84 0.73 -18.46
C ILE A 30 -7.39 2.16 -18.14
N ILE A 31 -6.79 2.40 -16.97
CA ILE A 31 -6.54 3.76 -16.49
C ILE A 31 -5.09 4.15 -16.78
N PRO A 32 -4.84 5.13 -17.68
CA PRO A 32 -3.49 5.62 -17.93
C PRO A 32 -2.89 6.21 -16.64
N GLY A 33 -1.65 5.84 -16.35
CA GLY A 33 -0.94 6.27 -15.14
C GLY A 33 -1.30 5.50 -13.86
N TYR A 34 -2.29 4.59 -13.84
CA TYR A 34 -2.62 3.85 -12.61
C TYR A 34 -1.47 2.94 -12.16
N GLY A 35 -1.03 3.12 -10.90
CA GLY A 35 0.06 2.35 -10.31
C GLY A 35 1.47 2.75 -10.78
N LYS A 36 1.62 3.82 -11.57
CA LYS A 36 2.93 4.37 -11.92
C LYS A 36 3.57 5.09 -10.72
N LYS A 37 4.90 5.03 -10.63
CA LYS A 37 5.69 5.74 -9.60
C LYS A 37 5.44 7.25 -9.72
N GLY A 38 5.34 7.95 -8.60
CA GLY A 38 5.14 9.41 -8.57
C GLY A 38 3.68 9.88 -8.61
N MET A 39 2.74 9.08 -9.14
CA MET A 39 1.32 9.49 -9.27
C MET A 39 0.62 9.81 -7.95
N GLY A 40 1.10 9.27 -6.83
CA GLY A 40 0.60 9.63 -5.51
C GLY A 40 0.92 11.08 -5.11
N TRP A 41 2.09 11.60 -5.51
CA TRP A 41 2.49 12.98 -5.25
C TRP A 41 1.70 13.96 -6.10
N LEU A 42 1.44 13.61 -7.36
CA LEU A 42 0.63 14.42 -8.27
C LEU A 42 -0.84 14.49 -7.82
N LYS A 43 -1.43 13.37 -7.40
CA LYS A 43 -2.85 13.32 -7.02
C LYS A 43 -3.14 13.77 -5.59
N ASN A 44 -2.26 13.44 -4.63
CA ASN A 44 -2.46 13.80 -3.22
C ASN A 44 -1.11 13.85 -2.46
N PRO A 45 -0.40 14.99 -2.50
CA PRO A 45 0.92 15.13 -1.91
C PRO A 45 0.92 14.97 -0.38
N LYS A 46 -0.10 15.49 0.31
CA LYS A 46 -0.24 15.37 1.78
C LYS A 46 -0.31 13.90 2.21
N LYS A 47 -1.12 13.09 1.51
CA LYS A 47 -1.24 11.65 1.78
C LYS A 47 0.03 10.89 1.39
N ALA A 48 0.69 11.29 0.31
CA ALA A 48 1.96 10.70 -0.11
C ALA A 48 3.06 10.90 0.95
N ALA A 49 3.19 12.12 1.48
CA ALA A 49 4.12 12.45 2.55
C ALA A 49 3.83 11.64 3.82
N TYR A 50 2.57 11.60 4.26
CA TYR A 50 2.15 10.81 5.43
C TYR A 50 2.51 9.33 5.29
N ASN A 51 2.15 8.72 4.15
CA ASN A 51 2.41 7.30 3.89
C ASN A 51 3.92 7.00 3.84
N LYS A 52 4.72 7.94 3.31
CA LYS A 52 6.18 7.82 3.28
C LYS A 52 6.76 7.76 4.69
N ILE A 53 6.30 8.64 5.59
CA ILE A 53 6.78 8.64 6.97
C ILE A 53 6.24 7.43 7.73
N TYR A 54 4.95 7.10 7.60
CA TYR A 54 4.35 5.91 8.21
C TYR A 54 5.12 4.62 7.83
N LYS A 55 5.53 4.48 6.56
CA LYS A 55 6.30 3.31 6.11
C LYS A 55 7.69 3.24 6.76
N LYS A 56 8.33 4.39 7.02
CA LYS A 56 9.63 4.47 7.70
C LYS A 56 9.55 4.20 9.20
N THR A 57 8.48 4.65 9.85
CA THR A 57 8.33 4.58 11.32
C THR A 57 7.68 3.29 11.81
N THR A 58 7.20 2.43 10.91
CA THR A 58 6.51 1.17 11.26
C THR A 58 7.10 -0.04 10.54
N PHE A 59 7.11 -1.20 11.19
CA PHE A 59 7.58 -2.48 10.65
C PHE A 59 6.48 -3.54 10.69
N SER A 60 6.56 -4.56 9.83
CA SER A 60 5.65 -5.71 9.86
C SER A 60 6.23 -6.85 10.71
N LEU A 61 5.35 -7.67 11.30
CA LEU A 61 5.76 -8.94 11.92
C LEU A 61 6.47 -9.86 10.93
N PHE A 62 6.02 -9.88 9.66
CA PHE A 62 6.63 -10.71 8.62
C PHE A 62 7.98 -10.19 8.15
N ASP A 63 8.35 -8.95 8.49
CA ASP A 63 9.69 -8.41 8.21
C ASP A 63 10.73 -8.96 9.21
N LEU A 64 10.30 -9.52 10.35
CA LEU A 64 11.17 -10.09 11.38
C LEU A 64 11.56 -11.56 11.10
N PHE A 65 10.79 -12.25 10.27
CA PHE A 65 11.01 -13.66 9.88
C PHE A 65 11.51 -13.81 8.44
N LYS A 66 12.02 -12.73 7.86
CA LYS A 66 12.63 -12.70 6.53
C LYS A 66 14.14 -12.78 6.67
#